data_AF-A0A1G4P3H7-F1
#
_entry.id   AF-A0A1G4P3H7-F1
#
_cell.length_a   1.000
_cell.length_b   1.000
_cell.length_c   1.000
_cell.angle_alpha   90.00
_cell.angle_beta   90.00
_cell.angle_gamma   90.00
#
_symmetry.space_group_name_H-M   'P 1'
#
loop_
_entity.id
_entity.type
_entity.pdbx_description
1 polymer ?
#
loop_
_entity_poly.entity_id
_entity_poly.type
_entity_poly.pdbx_seq_one_letter_code
_entity_poly.pdbx_strand_id
1 'polypeptide(L)'
;MENQNMDEIFKAMFGAAEAELDLDQLDDVSGGVITQKGEKMLRDGLKLAKVTGVSKKKVLELLPEYYNMLHSQFPNTTLKEVETWINKNWDKI
;
A
#
# COMPACT_ATOMS: atom_id res chain seq x y z
N MET A 1 16.44 -19.81 0.21
CA MET A 1 15.54 -19.58 1.35
C MET A 1 15.10 -18.10 1.47
N GLU A 2 15.14 -17.30 0.40
CA GLU A 2 14.87 -15.85 0.47
C GLU A 2 13.41 -15.44 0.14
N ASN A 3 12.61 -16.30 -0.48
CA ASN A 3 11.26 -15.91 -0.94
C ASN A 3 10.19 -15.91 0.16
N GLN A 4 10.31 -16.73 1.21
CA GLN A 4 9.27 -16.81 2.26
C GLN A 4 9.23 -15.54 3.14
N ASN A 5 10.39 -14.93 3.37
CA ASN A 5 10.50 -13.75 4.23
C ASN A 5 9.88 -12.52 3.57
N MET A 6 9.97 -12.41 2.25
CA MET A 6 9.42 -11.27 1.50
C MET A 6 7.89 -11.30 1.43
N ASP A 7 7.29 -12.47 1.23
CA ASP A 7 5.83 -12.61 1.25
C ASP A 7 5.23 -12.25 2.62
N GLU A 8 5.90 -12.65 3.70
CA GLU A 8 5.49 -12.29 5.07
C GLU A 8 5.65 -10.80 5.33
N ILE A 9 6.74 -10.17 4.87
CA ILE A 9 6.92 -8.73 4.95
C ILE A 9 5.82 -8.01 4.16
N PHE A 10 5.48 -8.45 2.95
CA PHE A 10 4.42 -7.81 2.15
C PHE A 10 3.03 -8.01 2.73
N LYS A 11 2.71 -9.19 3.26
CA LYS A 11 1.48 -9.42 4.03
C LYS A 11 1.46 -8.57 5.29
N ALA A 12 2.58 -8.36 5.97
CA ALA A 12 2.63 -7.43 7.10
C ALA A 12 2.43 -5.98 6.65
N MET A 13 3.03 -5.55 5.53
CA MET A 13 2.92 -4.19 5.00
C MET A 13 1.47 -3.83 4.66
N PHE A 14 0.77 -4.72 3.95
CA PHE A 14 -0.57 -4.41 3.45
C PHE A 14 -1.71 -5.09 4.22
N GLY A 15 -1.42 -6.13 5.00
CA GLY A 15 -2.39 -6.81 5.86
C GLY A 15 -2.50 -6.23 7.27
N ALA A 16 -1.41 -5.72 7.87
CA ALA A 16 -1.52 -5.02 9.17
C ALA A 16 -2.26 -3.67 9.02
N ALA A 17 -2.15 -3.05 7.85
CA ALA A 17 -2.89 -1.85 7.49
C ALA A 17 -4.42 -2.07 7.51
N GLU A 18 -4.91 -3.31 7.36
CA GLU A 18 -6.33 -3.65 7.44
C GLU A 18 -6.82 -3.76 8.90
N ALA A 19 -5.93 -4.09 9.85
CA ALA A 19 -6.29 -4.35 11.26
C ALA A 19 -6.28 -3.11 12.16
N GLU A 20 -5.53 -2.05 11.82
CA GLU A 20 -5.42 -0.81 12.62
C GLU A 20 -6.34 0.33 12.17
N LEU A 21 -7.22 0.10 11.19
CA LEU A 21 -8.15 1.13 10.71
C LEU A 21 -9.42 1.12 11.55
N ASP A 22 -9.48 1.99 12.56
CA ASP A 22 -10.76 2.41 13.15
C ASP A 22 -11.63 3.03 12.04
N LEU A 23 -12.72 2.34 11.70
CA LEU A 23 -13.58 2.62 10.55
C LEU A 23 -14.42 3.91 10.69
N ASP A 24 -14.36 4.57 11.85
CA ASP A 24 -15.28 5.66 12.22
C ASP A 24 -14.78 7.07 11.89
N GLN A 25 -13.57 7.26 11.32
CA GLN A 25 -12.98 8.60 11.12
C GLN A 25 -12.73 9.06 9.68
N LEU A 26 -13.19 8.34 8.66
CA LEU A 26 -12.86 8.70 7.28
C LEU A 26 -14.10 9.12 6.50
N ASP A 27 -14.51 10.38 6.70
CA ASP A 27 -15.37 11.06 5.74
C ASP A 27 -14.63 11.20 4.40
N ASP A 28 -15.25 10.65 3.36
CA ASP A 28 -14.71 10.46 2.01
C ASP A 28 -14.66 11.81 1.27
N VAL A 29 -13.63 12.63 1.51
CA VAL A 29 -13.49 13.98 0.90
C VAL A 29 -12.27 14.17 0.01
N SER A 30 -11.55 13.12 -0.37
CA SER A 30 -10.48 13.24 -1.37
C SER A 30 -11.01 12.92 -2.76
N GLY A 31 -11.19 13.94 -3.61
CA GLY A 31 -11.47 13.81 -5.05
C GLY A 31 -10.31 13.19 -5.86
N GLY A 32 -9.50 12.33 -5.25
CA GLY A 32 -8.51 11.49 -5.90
C GLY A 32 -9.06 10.07 -6.03
N VAL A 33 -8.66 9.38 -7.08
CA VAL A 33 -9.12 8.02 -7.42
C VAL A 33 -8.82 6.99 -6.30
N ILE A 34 -7.92 7.34 -5.37
CA ILE A 34 -7.60 6.63 -4.14
C ILE A 34 -8.41 7.23 -2.98
N THR A 35 -9.21 6.41 -2.30
CA THR A 35 -9.92 6.80 -1.07
C THR A 35 -8.93 7.13 0.05
N GLN A 36 -9.30 7.97 1.03
CA GLN A 36 -8.42 8.28 2.17
C GLN A 36 -7.97 7.02 2.94
N LYS A 37 -8.90 6.06 3.11
CA LYS A 37 -8.64 4.75 3.72
C LYS A 37 -7.52 4.03 2.98
N GLY A 38 -7.68 3.99 1.68
CA GLY A 38 -6.72 3.40 0.81
C GLY A 38 -5.35 4.12 0.86
N GLU A 39 -5.34 5.45 0.77
CA GLU A 39 -4.10 6.21 0.87
C GLU A 39 -3.36 5.91 2.17
N LYS A 40 -4.08 5.81 3.29
CA LYS A 40 -3.50 5.43 4.58
C LYS A 40 -2.89 4.04 4.54
N MET A 41 -3.59 3.03 4.01
CA MET A 41 -3.03 1.67 3.89
C MET A 41 -1.76 1.64 3.05
N LEU A 42 -1.74 2.36 1.92
CA LEU A 42 -0.55 2.51 1.09
C LEU A 42 0.58 3.20 1.85
N ARG A 43 0.30 4.30 2.57
CA ARG A 43 1.32 5.00 3.38
C ARG A 43 1.91 4.09 4.44
N ASP A 44 1.08 3.40 5.21
CA ASP A 44 1.53 2.56 6.32
C ASP A 44 2.33 1.35 5.81
N GLY A 45 1.86 0.69 4.75
CA GLY A 45 2.61 -0.40 4.12
C GLY A 45 3.97 0.03 3.55
N LEU A 46 4.05 1.21 2.94
CA LEU A 46 5.32 1.75 2.44
C LEU A 46 6.26 2.22 3.55
N LYS A 47 5.73 2.74 4.66
CA LYS A 47 6.54 3.02 5.87
C LYS A 47 7.17 1.73 6.38
N LEU A 48 6.37 0.66 6.48
CA LEU A 48 6.88 -0.64 6.89
C LEU A 48 7.92 -1.17 5.90
N ALA A 49 7.72 -0.97 4.59
CA ALA A 49 8.70 -1.30 3.55
C ALA A 49 10.05 -0.60 3.81
N LYS A 50 10.02 0.69 4.13
CA LYS A 50 11.22 1.48 4.38
C LYS A 50 11.98 1.02 5.63
N VAL A 51 11.28 0.79 6.74
CA VAL A 51 11.93 0.37 8.00
C VAL A 51 12.45 -1.06 7.93
N THR A 52 11.84 -1.91 7.09
CA THR A 52 12.30 -3.30 6.86
C THR A 52 13.39 -3.39 5.77
N GLY A 53 13.77 -2.28 5.16
CA GLY A 53 14.85 -2.22 4.16
C GLY A 53 14.43 -2.62 2.74
N VAL A 54 13.13 -2.72 2.47
CA VAL A 54 12.60 -3.02 1.13
C VAL A 54 12.74 -1.79 0.24
N SER A 55 13.43 -1.94 -0.90
CA SER A 55 13.62 -0.85 -1.84
C SER A 55 12.34 -0.49 -2.61
N LYS A 56 12.23 0.78 -3.04
CA LYS A 56 11.17 1.24 -3.95
C LYS A 56 10.99 0.33 -5.16
N LYS A 57 12.12 -0.09 -5.75
CA LYS A 57 12.14 -0.98 -6.92
C LYS A 57 11.45 -2.30 -6.58
N LYS A 58 11.78 -2.91 -5.44
CA LYS A 58 11.20 -4.18 -5.00
C LYS A 58 9.71 -4.06 -4.68
N VAL A 59 9.28 -2.93 -4.12
CA VAL A 59 7.85 -2.61 -3.93
C VAL A 59 7.12 -2.55 -5.26
N LEU A 60 7.64 -1.82 -6.24
CA LEU A 60 7.00 -1.71 -7.56
C LEU A 60 6.99 -3.04 -8.31
N GLU A 61 8.04 -3.87 -8.18
CA GLU A 61 8.09 -5.21 -8.77
C GLU A 61 6.97 -6.12 -8.24
N LEU A 62 6.68 -6.03 -6.94
CA LEU A 62 5.70 -6.89 -6.27
C LEU A 62 4.30 -6.30 -6.26
N LEU A 63 4.15 -5.00 -6.52
CA LEU A 63 2.86 -4.32 -6.51
C LEU A 63 1.76 -5.02 -7.35
N PRO A 64 2.02 -5.56 -8.57
CA PRO A 64 0.97 -6.26 -9.32
C PRO A 64 0.40 -7.49 -8.61
N GLU A 65 1.24 -8.21 -7.84
CA GLU A 65 0.83 -9.40 -7.09
C GLU A 65 -0.05 -9.03 -5.90
N TYR A 66 0.29 -7.93 -5.23
CA TYR A 66 -0.43 -7.44 -4.04
C TYR A 66 -1.56 -6.47 -4.38
N TYR A 67 -1.61 -5.98 -5.62
CA TYR A 67 -2.65 -5.07 -6.07
C TYR A 67 -4.03 -5.70 -5.98
N ASN A 68 -4.19 -7.01 -6.19
CA ASN A 68 -5.49 -7.67 -6.01
C ASN A 68 -5.98 -7.65 -4.55
N MET A 69 -5.06 -7.76 -3.59
CA MET A 69 -5.38 -7.61 -2.16
C MET A 69 -5.79 -6.17 -1.87
N LEU A 70 -5.03 -5.21 -2.40
CA LEU A 70 -5.33 -3.79 -2.28
C LEU A 70 -6.65 -3.43 -2.98
N HIS A 71 -6.92 -3.91 -4.18
CA HIS A 71 -8.04 -3.51 -5.05
C HIS A 71 -9.41 -3.65 -4.38
N SER A 72 -9.55 -4.61 -3.45
CA SER A 72 -10.75 -4.72 -2.60
C SER A 72 -11.03 -3.45 -1.76
N GLN A 73 -9.98 -2.72 -1.39
CA GLN A 73 -9.98 -1.47 -0.63
C GLN A 73 -9.95 -0.22 -1.54
N PHE A 74 -9.64 -0.40 -2.83
CA PHE A 74 -9.61 0.66 -3.84
C PHE A 74 -10.28 0.19 -5.16
N PRO A 75 -11.59 -0.07 -5.15
CA PRO A 75 -12.27 -0.67 -6.31
C PRO A 75 -12.19 0.20 -7.57
N ASN A 76 -11.98 1.51 -7.40
CA ASN A 76 -11.92 2.48 -8.50
C ASN A 76 -10.48 2.89 -8.87
N THR A 77 -9.45 2.45 -8.13
CA THR A 77 -8.06 2.79 -8.44
C THR A 77 -7.42 1.71 -9.27
N THR A 78 -6.78 2.11 -10.38
CA THR A 78 -5.98 1.22 -11.22
C THR A 78 -4.59 0.98 -10.65
N LEU A 79 -3.97 -0.15 -11.00
CA LEU A 79 -2.58 -0.45 -10.65
C LEU A 79 -1.64 0.72 -11.02
N LYS A 80 -1.83 1.32 -12.20
CA LYS A 80 -1.03 2.44 -12.69
C LYS A 80 -1.14 3.70 -11.82
N GLU A 81 -2.32 3.97 -11.27
CA GLU A 81 -2.52 5.10 -10.35
C GLU A 81 -1.84 4.85 -9.01
N VAL A 82 -1.90 3.61 -8.50
CA VAL A 82 -1.16 3.21 -7.30
C VAL A 82 0.35 3.33 -7.53
N GLU A 83 0.87 2.84 -8.66
CA GLU A 83 2.28 3.02 -9.05
C GLU A 83 2.68 4.49 -9.12
N THR A 84 1.86 5.33 -9.74
CA THR A 84 2.10 6.77 -9.87
C THR A 84 2.14 7.44 -8.49
N TRP A 85 1.20 7.06 -7.62
CA TRP A 85 1.13 7.58 -6.27
C TRP A 85 2.35 7.15 -5.44
N ILE A 86 2.76 5.88 -5.49
CA ILE A 86 3.98 5.38 -4.84
C ILE A 86 5.19 6.16 -5.35
N ASN A 87 5.30 6.35 -6.66
CA ASN A 87 6.42 7.07 -7.25
C ASN A 87 6.54 8.51 -6.75
N LYS A 88 5.41 9.21 -6.57
CA LYS A 88 5.34 10.59 -6.09
C LYS A 88 5.54 10.74 -4.58
N ASN A 89 5.17 9.72 -3.81
CA ASN A 89 5.14 9.80 -2.34
C ASN A 89 6.28 9.03 -1.66
N TRP A 90 6.99 8.13 -2.34
CA TRP A 90 8.04 7.29 -1.74
C TRP A 90 9.07 8.10 -0.94
N ASP A 91 9.54 9.23 -1.46
CA ASP A 91 10.55 10.05 -0.80
C ASP A 91 9.99 10.92 0.34
N LYS A 92 8.65 11.06 0.41
CA LYS A 92 7.91 11.83 1.43
C LYS A 92 7.41 10.99 2.59
N ILE A 93 7.50 9.67 2.46
CA ILE A 93 7.12 8.66 3.45
C ILE A 93 8.32 8.39 4.36
#